data_AF-A0A925T4Z0-F1
#
_entry.id   AF-A0A925T4Z0-F1
#
_cell.length_a   1.000
_cell.length_b   1.000
_cell.length_c   1.000
_cell.angle_alpha   90.00
_cell.angle_beta   90.00
_cell.angle_gamma   90.00
#
_symmetry.space_group_name_H-M   'P 1'
#
loop_
_entity.id
_entity.type
_entity.pdbx_description
1 polymer ?
#
loop_
_entity_poly.entity_id
_entity_poly.type
_entity_poly.pdbx_seq_one_letter_code
_entity_poly.pdbx_strand_id
1 'polypeptide(L)'
;MEDRIIEAVHEIASAHEFLCYVVASAGGSIWRGGDCEGLNGSLVNVLFGGIDEAKGVFDFLDGRMLPQVYRQGDVFCLLMKPTIDIVVGFFAQDGRNGVNLHREGKEVSKDLEQRIGG
;
A
#
# COMPACT_ATOMS: atom_id res chain seq x y z
N MET A 1 -5.93 -14.87 -9.18
CA MET A 1 -4.99 -13.76 -9.53
C MET A 1 -4.84 -12.84 -8.33
N GLU A 2 -5.94 -12.36 -7.75
CA GLU A 2 -5.93 -11.59 -6.50
C GLU A 2 -5.21 -12.33 -5.36
N ASP A 3 -5.44 -13.64 -5.18
CA ASP A 3 -4.75 -14.42 -4.13
C ASP A 3 -3.21 -14.38 -4.23
N ARG A 4 -2.67 -14.52 -5.45
CA ARG A 4 -1.21 -14.41 -5.69
C ARG A 4 -0.68 -13.03 -5.35
N ILE A 5 -1.47 -11.98 -5.61
CA ILE A 5 -1.09 -10.60 -5.30
C ILE A 5 -1.11 -10.38 -3.80
N ILE A 6 -2.16 -10.86 -3.11
CA ILE A 6 -2.27 -10.77 -1.65
C ILE A 6 -1.11 -11.49 -0.97
N GLU A 7 -0.76 -12.69 -1.44
CA GLU A 7 0.38 -13.45 -0.93
C GLU A 7 1.70 -12.69 -1.13
N ALA A 8 1.97 -12.19 -2.34
CA ALA A 8 3.17 -11.40 -2.61
C ALA A 8 3.25 -10.11 -1.77
N VAL A 9 2.11 -9.42 -1.60
CA VAL A 9 2.00 -8.24 -0.74
C VAL A 9 2.28 -8.61 0.72
N HIS A 10 1.75 -9.73 1.20
CA HIS A 10 2.00 -10.17 2.57
C HIS A 10 3.48 -10.49 2.83
N GLU A 11 4.14 -11.18 1.91
CA GLU A 11 5.57 -11.50 2.00
C GLU A 11 6.42 -10.23 2.01
N ILE A 12 6.11 -9.26 1.16
CA ILE A 12 6.79 -7.97 1.10
C ILE A 12 6.53 -7.15 2.36
N ALA A 13 5.28 -7.09 2.83
CA ALA A 13 4.94 -6.42 4.07
C ALA A 13 5.80 -6.94 5.23
N SER A 14 5.95 -8.26 5.30
CA SER A 14 6.75 -8.93 6.34
C SER A 14 8.25 -8.67 6.19
N ALA A 15 8.78 -8.75 4.96
CA ALA A 15 10.21 -8.56 4.69
C ALA A 15 10.71 -7.14 4.97
N HIS A 16 9.83 -6.14 4.81
CA HIS A 16 10.14 -4.73 5.01
C HIS A 16 9.58 -4.16 6.33
N GLU A 17 9.07 -5.04 7.21
CA GLU A 17 8.56 -4.68 8.54
C GLU A 17 7.42 -3.65 8.51
N PHE A 18 6.55 -3.72 7.49
CA PHE A 18 5.32 -2.96 7.49
C PHE A 18 4.33 -3.55 8.50
N LEU A 19 3.73 -2.69 9.31
CA LEU A 19 2.77 -3.09 10.33
C LEU A 19 1.45 -3.56 9.73
N CYS A 20 1.00 -2.90 8.67
CA CYS A 20 -0.27 -3.17 8.02
C CYS A 20 -0.12 -3.03 6.50
N TYR A 21 -0.92 -3.77 5.76
CA TYR A 21 -1.08 -3.58 4.32
C TYR A 21 -2.56 -3.65 3.93
N VAL A 22 -2.89 -2.96 2.85
CA VAL A 22 -4.22 -2.98 2.24
C VAL A 22 -4.08 -3.23 0.76
N VAL A 23 -4.86 -4.16 0.23
CA VAL A 23 -5.02 -4.43 -1.20
C VAL A 23 -6.44 -4.03 -1.56
N ALA A 24 -6.61 -3.17 -2.56
CA ALA A 24 -7.91 -2.78 -3.08
C ALA A 24 -7.98 -3.09 -4.58
N SER A 25 -9.06 -3.72 -5.03
CA SER A 25 -9.34 -3.93 -6.44
C SER A 25 -10.31 -2.90 -6.99
N ALA A 26 -10.19 -2.60 -8.28
CA ALA A 26 -11.13 -1.73 -9.01
C ALA A 26 -12.57 -2.30 -9.00
N GLY A 27 -12.72 -3.61 -8.76
CA GLY A 27 -14.01 -4.28 -8.56
C GLY A 27 -14.68 -3.99 -7.21
N GLY A 28 -14.02 -3.26 -6.31
CA GLY A 28 -14.57 -2.85 -5.02
C GLY A 28 -14.25 -3.80 -3.86
N SER A 29 -13.35 -4.76 -4.05
CA SER A 29 -12.90 -5.62 -2.96
C SER A 29 -11.71 -5.00 -2.24
N ILE A 30 -11.70 -5.09 -0.91
CA ILE A 30 -10.63 -4.56 -0.06
C ILE A 30 -10.19 -5.66 0.91
N TRP A 31 -8.90 -5.97 0.91
CA TRP A 31 -8.27 -6.90 1.84
C TRP A 31 -7.28 -6.15 2.70
N ARG A 32 -7.26 -6.48 3.99
CA ARG A 32 -6.33 -5.91 4.97
C ARG A 32 -5.58 -7.04 5.64
N GLY A 33 -4.31 -6.83 5.93
CA GLY A 33 -3.51 -7.76 6.73
C GLY A 33 -2.46 -7.05 7.55
N GLY A 34 -1.89 -7.77 8.52
CA GLY A 34 -1.08 -7.18 9.59
C GLY A 34 -1.93 -6.53 10.68
N ASP A 35 -1.30 -5.67 11.47
CA ASP A 35 -1.91 -4.91 12.56
C ASP A 35 -2.34 -3.51 12.10
N CYS A 36 -3.47 -3.44 11.42
CA CYS A 36 -4.06 -2.17 10.97
C CYS A 36 -4.79 -1.41 12.09
N GLU A 37 -5.13 -2.08 13.20
CA GLU A 37 -5.80 -1.47 14.36
C GLU A 37 -4.80 -0.75 15.27
N GLY A 38 -3.57 -1.26 15.39
CA GLY A 38 -2.47 -0.62 16.11
C GLY A 38 -2.02 0.70 15.49
N LEU A 39 -2.25 0.88 14.19
CA LEU A 39 -2.17 2.18 13.55
C LEU A 39 -3.43 2.96 13.98
N ASN A 40 -3.29 4.02 14.78
CA ASN A 40 -4.40 4.93 15.16
C ASN A 40 -5.19 5.40 13.91
N GLY A 41 -6.19 4.62 13.49
CA GLY A 41 -6.55 4.27 12.10
C GLY A 41 -6.95 5.37 11.12
N SER A 42 -6.69 6.63 11.42
CA SER A 42 -6.93 7.80 10.58
C SER A 42 -6.44 7.62 9.15
N LEU A 43 -5.15 7.30 8.91
CA LEU A 43 -4.63 7.25 7.54
C LEU A 43 -5.16 6.04 6.76
N VAL A 44 -5.25 4.88 7.40
CA VAL A 44 -5.79 3.65 6.78
C VAL A 44 -7.26 3.87 6.40
N ASN A 45 -8.05 4.48 7.29
CA ASN A 45 -9.46 4.76 7.02
C ASN A 45 -9.66 5.88 5.99
N VAL A 46 -8.79 6.89 5.96
CA VAL A 46 -8.86 7.97 4.96
C VAL A 46 -8.59 7.46 3.55
N LEU A 47 -7.65 6.53 3.40
CA LEU A 47 -7.27 6.01 2.08
C LEU A 47 -8.08 4.76 1.67
N PHE A 48 -8.48 3.94 2.62
CA PHE A 48 -9.12 2.65 2.37
C PHE A 48 -10.24 2.32 3.36
N GLY A 49 -10.93 3.32 3.92
CA GLY A 49 -12.04 3.11 4.86
C GLY A 49 -13.20 2.34 4.24
N GLY A 50 -13.49 2.61 2.97
CA GLY A 50 -14.46 1.90 2.15
C GLY A 50 -14.11 1.98 0.66
N ILE A 51 -15.07 1.56 -0.15
CA ILE A 51 -14.91 1.45 -1.62
C ILE A 51 -14.73 2.84 -2.25
N ASP A 52 -15.43 3.85 -1.75
CA ASP A 52 -15.35 5.21 -2.29
C ASP A 52 -13.98 5.84 -2.03
N GLU A 53 -13.42 5.65 -0.83
CA GLU A 53 -12.06 6.10 -0.51
C GLU A 53 -11.03 5.37 -1.39
N ALA A 54 -11.14 4.04 -1.50
CA ALA A 54 -10.24 3.25 -2.33
C ALA A 54 -10.31 3.70 -3.81
N LYS A 55 -11.50 3.97 -4.33
CA LYS A 55 -11.69 4.52 -5.67
C LYS A 55 -11.03 5.90 -5.83
N GLY A 56 -11.17 6.77 -4.83
CA GLY A 56 -10.47 8.05 -4.80
C GLY A 56 -8.95 7.89 -4.89
N VAL A 57 -8.40 6.84 -4.26
CA VAL A 57 -6.97 6.50 -4.40
C VAL A 57 -6.63 6.03 -5.82
N PHE A 58 -7.45 5.18 -6.44
CA PHE A 58 -7.25 4.76 -7.83
C PHE A 58 -7.17 5.95 -8.78
N ASP A 59 -8.16 6.85 -8.70
CA ASP A 59 -8.26 8.04 -9.53
C ASP A 59 -7.09 9.00 -9.25
N PHE A 60 -6.67 9.12 -7.99
CA PHE A 60 -5.52 9.94 -7.63
C PHE A 60 -4.21 9.43 -8.25
N LEU A 61 -3.99 8.12 -8.25
CA LEU A 61 -2.74 7.51 -8.74
C LEU A 61 -2.65 7.49 -10.27
N ASP A 62 -3.76 7.69 -10.98
CA ASP A 62 -3.77 7.69 -12.43
C ASP A 62 -2.94 8.85 -13.01
N GLY A 63 -2.06 8.51 -13.96
CA GLY A 63 -1.11 9.46 -14.55
C GLY A 63 -0.01 9.99 -13.61
N ARG A 64 0.12 9.45 -12.39
CA ARG A 64 1.20 9.84 -11.46
C ARG A 64 2.39 8.89 -11.53
N MET A 65 3.57 9.42 -11.19
CA MET A 65 4.75 8.58 -10.96
C MET A 65 4.56 7.76 -9.69
N LEU A 66 4.88 6.46 -9.75
CA LEU A 66 4.79 5.54 -8.62
C LEU A 66 6.18 5.15 -8.10
N PRO A 67 6.30 4.75 -6.83
CA PRO A 67 5.25 4.77 -5.80
C PRO A 67 5.00 6.18 -5.24
N GLN A 68 3.87 6.36 -4.56
CA GLN A 68 3.52 7.58 -3.83
C GLN A 68 3.69 7.35 -2.33
N VAL A 69 4.18 8.36 -1.60
CA VAL A 69 4.37 8.28 -0.15
C VAL A 69 3.47 9.30 0.54
N TYR A 70 2.71 8.84 1.51
CA TYR A 70 1.82 9.63 2.34
C TYR A 70 2.25 9.56 3.80
N ARG A 71 1.96 10.62 4.54
CA ARG A 71 2.24 10.69 5.97
C ARG A 71 1.12 11.43 6.70
N GLN A 72 0.70 10.89 7.83
CA GLN A 72 -0.20 11.53 8.77
C GLN A 72 0.31 11.27 10.19
N GLY A 73 0.83 12.31 10.84
CA GLY A 73 1.54 12.16 12.11
C GLY A 73 2.76 11.26 11.95
N ASP A 74 2.80 10.17 12.71
CA ASP A 74 3.88 9.17 12.69
C ASP A 74 3.56 7.94 11.84
N VAL A 75 2.37 7.89 11.23
CA VAL A 75 1.98 6.84 10.29
C VAL A 75 2.34 7.29 8.88
N PHE A 76 3.01 6.42 8.14
CA PHE A 76 3.24 6.60 6.71
C PHE A 76 2.57 5.49 5.91
N CYS A 77 2.26 5.82 4.65
CA CYS A 77 1.69 4.89 3.70
C CYS A 77 2.48 4.97 2.38
N LEU A 78 2.91 3.82 1.88
CA LEU A 78 3.44 3.66 0.54
C LEU A 78 2.32 3.14 -0.36
N LEU A 79 1.89 3.98 -1.30
CA LEU A 79 0.85 3.67 -2.28
C LEU A 79 1.44 3.25 -3.62
N MET A 80 0.86 2.18 -4.16
CA MET A 80 1.37 1.46 -5.31
C MET A 80 0.23 0.96 -6.18
N LYS A 81 0.51 0.73 -7.46
CA LYS A 81 -0.44 0.19 -8.42
C LYS A 81 0.21 -0.95 -9.21
N PRO A 82 0.38 -2.15 -8.62
CA PRO A 82 1.11 -3.25 -9.27
C PRO A 82 0.46 -3.72 -10.57
N THR A 83 -0.85 -3.51 -10.73
CA THR A 83 -1.59 -3.73 -11.98
C THR A 83 -2.59 -2.59 -12.18
N ILE A 84 -3.16 -2.44 -13.39
CA ILE A 84 -4.12 -1.37 -13.67
C ILE A 84 -5.37 -1.40 -12.77
N ASP A 85 -5.70 -2.58 -12.24
CA ASP A 85 -6.92 -2.85 -11.47
C ASP A 85 -6.67 -3.06 -9.97
N ILE A 86 -5.43 -2.96 -9.49
CA ILE A 86 -5.08 -3.19 -8.09
C ILE A 86 -4.27 -2.02 -7.55
N VAL A 87 -4.68 -1.51 -6.39
CA VAL A 87 -3.91 -0.59 -5.56
C VAL A 87 -3.47 -1.30 -4.29
N VAL A 88 -2.24 -1.03 -3.88
CA VAL A 88 -1.67 -1.54 -2.62
C VAL A 88 -1.22 -0.36 -1.79
N GLY A 89 -1.56 -0.38 -0.50
CA GLY A 89 -1.04 0.52 0.52
C GLY A 89 -0.28 -0.26 1.57
N PHE A 90 1.01 0.03 1.74
CA PHE A 90 1.81 -0.50 2.85
C PHE A 90 1.95 0.57 3.93
N PHE A 91 1.69 0.20 5.18
CA PHE A 91 1.66 1.12 6.30
C PHE A 91 2.66 0.72 7.36
N ALA A 92 3.37 1.71 7.87
CA ALA A 92 4.15 1.55 9.08
C ALA A 92 4.06 2.81 9.93
N GLN A 93 4.38 2.63 11.20
CA GLN A 93 4.40 3.66 12.22
C GLN A 93 5.84 3.78 12.68
N ASP A 94 6.55 4.78 12.16
CA ASP A 94 7.94 4.95 12.54
C ASP A 94 8.42 6.38 12.26
N GLY A 95 9.40 6.82 13.02
CA GLY A 95 10.12 8.09 12.83
C GLY A 95 11.05 8.08 11.60
N ARG A 96 10.87 7.13 10.66
CA ARG A 96 11.67 6.98 9.44
C ARG A 96 11.65 8.29 8.65
N ASN A 97 12.84 8.73 8.23
CA ASN A 97 13.00 9.91 7.39
C ASN A 97 12.33 9.67 6.01
N GLY A 98 11.55 10.64 5.52
CA GLY A 98 10.84 10.54 4.24
C GLY A 98 11.73 10.22 3.03
N VAL A 99 13.02 10.58 3.06
CA VAL A 99 13.98 10.20 2.01
C VAL A 99 14.22 8.69 1.99
N ASN A 100 14.32 8.06 3.16
CA ASN A 100 14.49 6.61 3.26
C ASN A 100 13.24 5.89 2.78
N LEU A 101 12.05 6.43 3.11
CA LEU A 101 10.76 5.87 2.69
C LEU A 101 10.59 5.92 1.17
N HIS A 102 11.04 6.99 0.50
CA HIS A 102 10.94 7.06 -0.95
C HIS A 102 11.90 6.08 -1.66
N ARG A 103 13.10 5.86 -1.11
CA ARG A 103 14.05 4.86 -1.63
C ARG A 103 13.51 3.45 -1.38
N GLU A 104 13.10 3.16 -0.16
CA GLU A 104 12.47 1.88 0.23
C GLU A 104 11.25 1.60 -0.63
N GLY A 105 10.43 2.62 -0.91
CA GLY A 105 9.30 2.50 -1.80
C GLY A 105 9.66 2.02 -3.21
N LYS A 106 10.76 2.52 -3.79
CA LYS A 106 11.22 2.08 -5.12
C LYS A 106 11.68 0.63 -5.10
N GLU A 107 12.35 0.21 -4.03
CA GLU A 107 12.80 -1.17 -3.83
C GLU A 107 11.59 -2.11 -3.70
N VAL A 108 10.65 -1.76 -2.81
CA VAL A 108 9.37 -2.47 -2.62
C VAL A 108 8.58 -2.57 -3.92
N SER A 109 8.54 -1.50 -4.74
CA SER A 109 7.83 -1.53 -6.04
C SER A 109 8.43 -2.51 -7.00
N LYS A 110 9.75 -2.47 -7.11
CA LYS A 110 10.48 -3.36 -7.99
C LYS A 110 10.29 -4.82 -7.58
N ASP A 111 10.34 -5.11 -6.28
CA ASP A 111 10.16 -6.46 -5.75
C ASP A 111 8.74 -6.97 -5.98
N LEU A 112 7.74 -6.10 -5.78
CA LEU A 112 6.33 -6.42 -6.01
C LEU A 112 6.05 -6.68 -7.50
N GLU A 113 6.57 -5.83 -8.39
CA GLU A 113 6.48 -6.00 -9.84
C GLU A 113 7.13 -7.30 -10.31
N GLN A 114 8.27 -7.69 -9.74
CA GLN A 114 8.93 -8.95 -10.09
C GLN A 114 8.15 -10.19 -9.65
N ARG A 115 7.45 -10.14 -8.50
CA ARG A 115 6.64 -11.26 -8.00
C ARG A 115 5.33 -11.42 -8.76
N ILE A 116 4.73 -10.31 -9.20
CA ILE A 116 3.41 -10.30 -9.84
C ILE A 116 3.52 -10.35 -11.37
N GLY A 117 4.55 -9.74 -11.96
CA GLY A 117 4.79 -9.70 -13.40
C GLY A 117 5.43 -10.96 -14.01
N GLY A 118 5.61 -12.01 -13.19
CA GLY A 118 6.12 -13.33 -13.58
C GLY A 118 5.02 -14.38 -13.82
#